data_AF-A0A9W9WG20-F1
#
_entry.id   AF-A0A9W9WG20-F1
#
_cell.length_a   1.000
_cell.length_b   1.000
_cell.length_c   1.000
_cell.angle_alpha   90.00
_cell.angle_beta   90.00
_cell.angle_gamma   90.00
#
_symmetry.space_group_name_H-M   'P 1'
#
loop_
_entity.id
_entity.type
_entity.pdbx_description
1 polymer ?
#
loop_
_entity_poly.entity_id
_entity_poly.type
_entity_poly.pdbx_seq_one_letter_code
_entity_poly.pdbx_strand_id
1 'polypeptide(L)'
;MVLKSSIPYRYKSEIVLSIVSRFSASANWGRQYQQSPIINLKTQIPKGDKTRTRAIPNHFWQNEWVGPSLPSGLPRVAAESPEILEPVQRIFERLGSNTNPSRFTLLQNPVNAVKNSLETFKRPVAPDIFDAQIALALAGDEFGIKGIMAGLRETVAMFAYLNDEDVMARMDAITSGIYQDLLLIEHHIKSGEGLAAHWNEFYPHYFSSVSSFARTWATDTIRRIRSEFEDSDSLYRDSILKELLEIENKIPDMRYAFEDKN
;
A
#
# COMPACT_ATOMS: atom_id res chain seq x y z
N MET A 1 10.51 -17.37 -2.78
CA MET A 1 10.34 -17.25 -4.24
C MET A 1 10.93 -15.92 -4.64
N VAL A 2 12.07 -15.92 -5.34
CA VAL A 2 12.64 -14.70 -5.90
C VAL A 2 12.00 -14.54 -7.27
N LEU A 3 11.13 -13.55 -7.46
CA LEU A 3 10.88 -13.04 -8.81
C LEU A 3 12.26 -12.61 -9.31
N LYS A 4 12.87 -13.37 -10.23
CA LYS A 4 14.13 -12.96 -10.85
C LYS A 4 13.92 -11.53 -11.35
N SER A 5 14.89 -10.65 -11.12
CA SER A 5 14.83 -9.21 -11.37
C SER A 5 14.81 -8.84 -12.86
N SER A 6 14.03 -9.57 -13.66
CA SER A 6 13.86 -9.36 -15.10
C SER A 6 12.62 -8.55 -15.43
N ILE A 7 11.92 -7.96 -14.45
CA ILE A 7 10.89 -6.95 -14.73
C ILE A 7 11.64 -5.74 -15.30
N PRO A 8 11.51 -5.42 -16.61
CA PRO A 8 12.20 -4.29 -17.19
C PRO A 8 11.80 -3.00 -16.47
N TYR A 9 12.72 -2.05 -16.39
CA TYR A 9 12.68 -0.72 -15.74
C TYR A 9 11.48 0.21 -16.09
N ARG A 10 10.37 -0.31 -16.63
CA ARG A 10 9.19 0.45 -17.04
C ARG A 10 8.23 0.80 -15.90
N TYR A 11 8.34 0.17 -14.72
CA TYR A 11 7.44 0.44 -13.59
C TYR A 11 8.18 1.22 -12.51
N LYS A 12 7.84 2.51 -12.35
CA LYS A 12 8.57 3.46 -11.49
C LYS A 12 8.17 3.45 -10.01
N SER A 13 7.21 2.62 -9.58
CA SER A 13 6.63 2.70 -8.23
C SER A 13 6.93 1.45 -7.39
N GLU A 14 7.67 1.64 -6.29
CA GLU A 14 7.93 0.60 -5.28
C GLU A 14 6.63 0.02 -4.68
N ILE A 15 5.59 0.86 -4.57
CA ILE A 15 4.27 0.46 -4.09
C ILE A 15 3.66 -0.62 -4.98
N VAL A 16 3.66 -0.37 -6.30
CA VAL A 16 3.07 -1.28 -7.28
C VAL A 16 3.78 -2.63 -7.21
N LEU A 17 5.11 -2.62 -7.12
CA LEU A 17 5.90 -3.82 -6.92
C LEU A 17 5.56 -4.53 -5.59
N SER A 18 5.39 -3.78 -4.49
CA SER A 18 5.02 -4.32 -3.18
C SER A 18 3.66 -5.02 -3.22
N ILE A 19 2.63 -4.38 -3.78
CA ILE A 19 1.27 -4.93 -3.88
C ILE A 19 1.27 -6.22 -4.70
N VAL A 20 1.85 -6.20 -5.90
CA VAL A 20 1.91 -7.38 -6.78
C VAL A 20 2.71 -8.51 -6.12
N SER A 21 3.86 -8.20 -5.52
CA SER A 21 4.71 -9.20 -4.86
C SER A 21 3.99 -9.84 -3.66
N ARG A 22 3.31 -9.04 -2.84
CA ARG A 22 2.55 -9.53 -1.67
C ARG A 22 1.31 -10.30 -2.10
N PHE A 23 0.62 -9.90 -3.16
CA PHE A 23 -0.45 -10.68 -3.74
C PHE A 23 0.05 -12.07 -4.19
N SER A 24 1.09 -12.10 -5.03
CA SER A 24 1.65 -13.36 -5.54
C SER A 24 2.14 -14.28 -4.42
N ALA A 25 2.78 -13.72 -3.40
CA ALA A 25 3.19 -14.50 -2.24
C ALA A 25 1.99 -15.01 -1.42
N SER A 26 0.96 -14.19 -1.21
CA SER A 26 -0.22 -14.62 -0.46
C SER A 26 -0.93 -15.79 -1.16
N ALA A 27 -1.11 -15.67 -2.47
CA ALA A 27 -1.73 -16.70 -3.30
C ALA A 27 -0.88 -17.98 -3.41
N ASN A 28 0.45 -17.86 -3.50
CA ASN A 28 1.36 -19.01 -3.50
C ASN A 28 1.29 -19.80 -2.19
N TRP A 29 1.31 -19.10 -1.05
CA TRP A 29 1.37 -19.75 0.26
C TRP A 29 0.00 -20.06 0.85
N GLY A 30 -1.08 -19.56 0.26
CA GLY A 30 -2.44 -19.65 0.79
C GLY A 30 -2.57 -18.99 2.16
N ARG A 31 -1.90 -17.84 2.35
CA ARG A 31 -1.84 -17.10 3.61
C ARG A 31 -1.77 -15.60 3.40
N GLN A 32 -2.36 -14.84 4.31
CA GLN A 32 -2.29 -13.38 4.33
C GLN A 32 -0.98 -12.85 4.93
N TYR A 33 -0.67 -11.58 4.67
CA TYR A 33 0.45 -10.89 5.31
C TYR A 33 0.09 -10.39 6.70
N GLN A 34 1.07 -10.41 7.59
CA GLN A 34 1.02 -9.63 8.83
C GLN A 34 1.51 -8.20 8.57
N GLN A 35 1.14 -7.26 9.44
CA GLN A 35 1.60 -5.87 9.43
C GLN A 35 3.10 -5.77 9.76
N SER A 36 3.95 -6.21 8.84
CA SER A 36 5.41 -6.24 8.98
C SER A 36 6.08 -5.50 7.84
N PRO A 37 7.11 -4.68 8.14
CA PRO A 37 7.90 -4.02 7.11
C PRO A 37 8.68 -5.03 6.27
N ILE A 38 8.98 -4.64 5.03
CA ILE A 38 9.89 -5.38 4.15
C ILE A 38 11.33 -5.09 4.60
N ILE A 39 11.91 -6.00 5.39
CA ILE A 39 13.31 -5.89 5.86
C ILE A 39 14.20 -6.85 5.07
N ASN A 40 13.74 -8.07 4.82
CA ASN A 40 14.49 -9.11 4.13
C ASN A 40 13.55 -10.18 3.55
N LEU A 41 14.09 -11.12 2.78
CA LEU A 41 13.32 -12.20 2.15
C LEU A 41 12.50 -13.05 3.15
N LYS A 42 12.95 -13.23 4.40
CA LYS A 42 12.19 -14.00 5.40
C LYS A 42 10.93 -13.26 5.85
N THR A 43 10.96 -11.93 5.89
CA THR A 43 9.78 -11.09 6.16
C THR A 43 8.78 -11.06 5.00
N GLN A 44 9.16 -11.59 3.83
CA GLN A 44 8.29 -11.68 2.65
C GLN A 44 7.47 -12.97 2.60
N ILE A 45 7.65 -13.91 3.54
CA ILE A 45 6.80 -15.11 3.61
C ILE A 45 5.55 -14.75 4.42
N PRO A 46 4.34 -14.87 3.84
CA PRO A 46 3.11 -14.57 4.56
C PRO A 46 2.90 -15.57 5.71
N LYS A 47 2.72 -15.03 6.92
CA LYS A 47 2.54 -15.79 8.17
C LYS A 47 1.18 -15.55 8.83
N GLY A 48 0.32 -14.74 8.21
CA GLY A 48 -1.01 -14.44 8.72
C GLY A 48 -1.99 -15.60 8.52
N ASP A 49 -3.26 -15.25 8.58
CA ASP A 49 -4.38 -16.18 8.46
C ASP A 49 -4.33 -16.94 7.14
N LYS A 50 -4.83 -18.18 7.16
CA LYS A 50 -4.97 -18.97 5.93
C LYS A 50 -6.04 -18.32 5.04
N THR A 51 -5.77 -18.28 3.74
CA THR A 51 -6.80 -17.96 2.75
C THR A 51 -7.80 -19.11 2.68
N ARG A 52 -9.03 -18.80 2.28
CA ARG A 52 -10.07 -19.79 1.96
C ARG A 52 -9.78 -20.45 0.62
N THR A 53 -9.24 -19.68 -0.33
CA THR A 53 -8.80 -20.17 -1.63
C THR A 53 -7.53 -21.02 -1.48
N ARG A 54 -7.48 -22.16 -2.18
CA ARG A 54 -6.32 -23.07 -2.16
C ARG A 54 -5.08 -22.37 -2.72
N ALA A 55 -3.93 -22.64 -2.09
CA ALA A 55 -2.62 -22.18 -2.56
C ALA A 55 -2.34 -22.55 -4.03
N ILE A 56 -1.86 -21.59 -4.81
CA ILE A 56 -1.47 -21.76 -6.20
C ILE A 56 -0.06 -22.38 -6.26
N PRO A 57 0.15 -23.46 -7.03
CA PRO A 57 1.40 -24.22 -7.02
C PRO A 57 2.61 -23.40 -7.49
N ASN A 58 3.78 -23.72 -6.94
CA ASN A 58 5.03 -23.01 -7.23
C ASN A 58 5.40 -22.94 -8.72
N HIS A 59 5.09 -23.97 -9.51
CA HIS A 59 5.45 -24.00 -10.92
C HIS A 59 4.76 -22.89 -11.73
N PHE A 60 3.52 -22.52 -11.37
CA PHE A 60 2.81 -21.40 -12.01
C PHE A 60 3.60 -20.10 -11.85
N TRP A 61 4.00 -19.77 -10.63
CA TRP A 61 4.71 -18.53 -10.34
C TRP A 61 6.10 -18.46 -10.97
N GLN A 62 6.77 -19.61 -11.12
CA GLN A 62 8.13 -19.69 -11.65
C GLN A 62 8.18 -19.67 -13.19
N ASN A 63 7.19 -20.29 -13.84
CA ASN A 63 7.25 -20.58 -15.26
C ASN A 63 6.21 -19.81 -16.09
N GLU A 64 5.06 -19.49 -15.50
CA GLU A 64 3.92 -18.92 -16.23
C GLU A 64 3.69 -17.46 -15.84
N TRP A 65 3.69 -17.13 -14.55
CA TRP A 65 3.41 -15.78 -14.06
C TRP A 65 4.31 -14.68 -14.67
N VAL A 66 5.60 -14.99 -14.82
CA VAL A 66 6.64 -14.08 -15.32
C VAL A 66 7.10 -14.42 -16.75
N GLY A 67 6.47 -15.41 -17.39
CA GLY A 67 6.80 -15.86 -18.74
C GLY A 67 5.71 -15.46 -19.75
N PRO A 68 6.00 -15.47 -21.06
CA PRO A 68 5.01 -15.18 -22.11
C PRO A 68 4.06 -16.38 -22.29
N SER A 69 3.28 -16.70 -21.27
CA SER A 69 2.43 -17.90 -21.19
C SER A 69 0.99 -17.66 -21.65
N LEU A 70 0.63 -16.43 -21.98
CA LEU A 70 -0.68 -16.11 -22.56
C LEU A 70 -0.63 -16.17 -24.09
N PRO A 71 -1.74 -16.56 -24.75
CA PRO A 71 -1.83 -16.53 -26.21
C PRO A 71 -1.84 -15.09 -26.73
N SER A 72 -1.51 -14.92 -28.02
CA SER A 72 -1.71 -13.66 -28.74
C SER A 72 -3.20 -13.40 -29.03
N GLY A 73 -3.52 -12.16 -29.40
CA GLY A 73 -4.87 -11.73 -29.76
C GLY A 73 -5.79 -11.45 -28.56
N LEU A 74 -5.25 -11.41 -27.34
CA LEU A 74 -6.03 -11.08 -26.15
C LEU A 74 -6.45 -9.60 -26.13
N PRO A 75 -7.58 -9.26 -25.48
CA PRO A 75 -7.94 -7.87 -25.25
C PRO A 75 -6.79 -7.10 -24.60
N ARG A 76 -6.52 -5.89 -25.09
CA ARG A 76 -5.52 -5.00 -24.50
C ARG A 76 -5.99 -4.53 -23.12
N VAL A 77 -5.03 -4.28 -22.22
CA VAL A 77 -5.31 -3.75 -20.88
C VAL A 77 -5.90 -2.33 -20.95
N ALA A 78 -5.29 -1.47 -21.77
CA ALA A 78 -5.82 -0.18 -22.20
C ALA A 78 -5.62 -0.01 -23.72
N ALA A 79 -6.27 0.98 -24.33
CA ALA A 79 -6.23 1.20 -25.78
C ALA A 79 -4.78 1.28 -26.33
N GLU A 80 -3.93 2.01 -25.61
CA GLU A 80 -2.51 2.25 -25.95
C GLU A 80 -1.55 1.20 -25.37
N SER A 81 -2.05 0.22 -24.60
CA SER A 81 -1.19 -0.86 -24.10
C SER A 81 -0.68 -1.71 -25.27
N PRO A 82 0.57 -2.18 -25.22
CA PRO A 82 1.04 -3.19 -26.16
C PRO A 82 0.24 -4.50 -26.00
N GLU A 83 0.45 -5.43 -26.92
CA GLU A 83 0.07 -6.82 -26.65
C GLU A 83 0.94 -7.36 -25.51
N ILE A 84 0.29 -7.84 -24.45
CA ILE A 84 0.95 -8.32 -23.23
C ILE A 84 0.66 -9.82 -23.10
N LEU A 85 1.72 -10.61 -23.29
CA LEU A 85 1.68 -12.08 -23.19
C LEU A 85 2.09 -12.60 -21.80
N GLU A 86 2.66 -11.74 -20.96
CA GLU A 86 3.07 -12.09 -19.59
C GLU A 86 1.95 -11.75 -18.60
N PRO A 87 1.43 -12.73 -17.81
CA PRO A 87 0.37 -12.50 -16.82
C PRO A 87 0.67 -11.34 -15.86
N VAL A 88 1.88 -11.31 -15.28
CA VAL A 88 2.25 -10.28 -14.31
C VAL A 88 2.27 -8.88 -14.92
N GLN A 89 2.69 -8.73 -16.18
CA GLN A 89 2.74 -7.44 -16.85
C GLN A 89 1.34 -6.86 -17.07
N ARG A 90 0.31 -7.70 -17.25
CA ARG A 90 -1.08 -7.22 -17.34
C ARG A 90 -1.52 -6.55 -16.04
N ILE A 91 -1.15 -7.13 -14.90
CA ILE A 91 -1.48 -6.57 -13.58
C ILE A 91 -0.71 -5.27 -13.32
N PHE A 92 0.57 -5.23 -13.67
CA PHE A 92 1.35 -3.99 -13.58
C PHE A 92 0.77 -2.89 -14.48
N GLU A 93 0.37 -3.21 -15.71
CA GLU A 93 -0.26 -2.28 -16.64
C GLU A 93 -1.59 -1.73 -16.10
N ARG A 94 -2.37 -2.54 -15.37
CA ARG A 94 -3.60 -2.09 -14.68
C ARG A 94 -3.33 -1.10 -13.56
N LEU A 95 -2.27 -1.30 -12.78
CA LEU A 95 -1.88 -0.43 -11.67
C LEU A 95 -1.32 0.93 -12.14
N GLY A 96 -1.00 1.06 -13.43
CA GLY A 96 -0.55 2.30 -14.07
C GLY A 96 0.83 2.17 -14.68
N SER A 97 0.96 2.68 -15.90
CA SER A 97 2.21 2.67 -16.67
C SER A 97 2.25 3.85 -17.65
N ASN A 98 3.38 4.03 -18.35
CA ASN A 98 3.47 5.06 -19.39
C ASN A 98 2.47 4.84 -20.54
N THR A 99 2.02 3.61 -20.77
CA THR A 99 1.03 3.24 -21.80
C THR A 99 -0.40 3.17 -21.25
N ASN A 100 -0.57 3.27 -19.93
CA ASN A 100 -1.87 3.44 -19.28
C ASN A 100 -1.80 4.55 -18.21
N PRO A 101 -1.54 5.81 -18.60
CA PRO A 101 -1.33 6.90 -17.65
C PRO A 101 -2.62 7.36 -16.98
N SER A 102 -3.79 6.99 -17.53
CA SER A 102 -5.11 7.32 -17.00
C SER A 102 -5.33 6.84 -15.56
N ARG A 103 -4.47 5.93 -15.07
CA ARG A 103 -4.51 5.38 -13.71
C ARG A 103 -3.62 6.14 -12.73
N PHE A 104 -2.76 7.04 -13.22
CA PHE A 104 -2.01 7.93 -12.35
C PHE A 104 -2.87 9.13 -11.95
N THR A 105 -2.93 9.35 -10.65
CA THR A 105 -3.44 10.57 -10.05
C THR A 105 -2.26 11.36 -9.50
N LEU A 106 -2.26 12.67 -9.72
CA LEU A 106 -1.22 13.52 -9.15
C LEU A 106 -1.37 13.52 -7.63
N LEU A 107 -0.27 13.30 -6.93
CA LEU A 107 -0.18 13.36 -5.47
C LEU A 107 1.05 14.17 -5.12
N GLN A 108 0.94 15.05 -4.11
CA GLN A 108 2.09 15.80 -3.64
C GLN A 108 3.18 14.84 -3.12
N ASN A 109 4.44 15.14 -3.42
CA ASN A 109 5.57 14.26 -3.09
C ASN A 109 5.60 13.79 -1.62
N PRO A 110 5.35 14.65 -0.61
CA PRO A 110 5.36 14.21 0.80
C PRO A 110 4.24 13.20 1.10
N VAL A 111 3.02 13.45 0.63
CA VAL A 111 1.89 12.53 0.79
C VAL A 111 2.16 11.20 0.09
N ASN A 112 2.80 11.22 -1.08
CA ASN A 112 3.20 10.01 -1.79
C ASN A 112 4.30 9.23 -1.05
N ALA A 113 5.21 9.91 -0.34
CA ALA A 113 6.23 9.26 0.49
C ALA A 113 5.61 8.58 1.72
N VAL A 114 4.65 9.23 2.37
CA VAL A 114 3.86 8.62 3.46
C VAL A 114 3.06 7.43 2.96
N LYS A 115 2.42 7.54 1.79
CA LYS A 115 1.74 6.42 1.12
C LYS A 115 2.67 5.23 0.92
N ASN A 116 3.87 5.44 0.37
CA ASN A 116 4.86 4.37 0.20
C ASN A 116 5.25 3.74 1.55
N SER A 117 5.43 4.55 2.58
CA SER A 117 5.81 4.07 3.92
C SER A 117 4.71 3.21 4.52
N LEU A 118 3.47 3.73 4.60
CA LEU A 118 2.35 3.04 5.22
C LEU A 118 1.94 1.77 4.45
N GLU A 119 1.88 1.83 3.11
CA GLU A 119 1.58 0.66 2.28
C GLU A 119 2.73 -0.37 2.27
N THR A 120 3.90 -0.06 2.81
CA THR A 120 4.97 -1.05 3.03
C THR A 120 5.17 -1.41 4.50
N PHE A 121 4.24 -1.00 5.38
CA PHE A 121 4.29 -1.16 6.85
C PHE A 121 5.56 -0.56 7.49
N LYS A 122 6.05 0.54 6.92
CA LYS A 122 7.14 1.36 7.47
C LYS A 122 6.54 2.60 8.13
N ARG A 123 7.14 3.03 9.25
CA ARG A 123 6.78 4.28 9.90
C ARG A 123 7.15 5.46 8.99
N PRO A 124 6.26 6.45 8.79
CA PRO A 124 6.56 7.67 8.04
C PRO A 124 7.80 8.43 8.52
N VAL A 125 8.08 8.40 9.82
CA VAL A 125 9.26 9.04 10.43
C VAL A 125 10.07 7.98 11.19
N ALA A 126 11.39 7.99 11.02
CA ALA A 126 12.29 7.10 11.74
C ALA A 126 12.35 7.49 13.23
N PRO A 127 12.45 6.53 14.17
CA PRO A 127 12.42 6.83 15.61
C PRO A 127 13.48 7.84 16.08
N ASP A 128 14.70 7.73 15.58
CA ASP A 128 15.83 8.61 15.88
C ASP A 128 15.60 10.04 15.38
N ILE A 129 15.09 10.19 14.15
CA ILE A 129 14.70 11.49 13.61
C ILE A 129 13.56 12.09 14.42
N PHE A 130 12.58 11.28 14.80
CA PHE A 130 11.43 11.71 15.58
C PHE A 130 11.81 12.19 16.99
N ASP A 131 12.66 11.43 17.70
CA ASP A 131 13.15 11.83 19.03
C ASP A 131 13.98 13.13 18.95
N ALA A 132 14.80 13.30 17.90
CA ALA A 132 15.52 14.55 17.68
C ALA A 132 14.58 15.75 17.44
N GLN A 133 13.50 15.55 16.70
CA GLN A 133 12.49 16.59 16.45
C GLN A 133 11.71 16.95 17.73
N ILE A 134 11.40 15.98 18.59
CA ILE A 134 10.79 16.23 19.92
C ILE A 134 11.72 17.11 20.76
N ALA A 135 13.01 16.77 20.85
CA ALA A 135 13.97 17.54 21.63
C ALA A 135 14.08 19.00 21.16
N LEU A 136 14.12 19.22 19.84
CA LEU A 136 14.11 20.55 19.25
C LEU A 136 12.80 21.30 19.56
N ALA A 137 11.64 20.63 19.45
CA ALA A 137 10.35 21.24 19.71
C ALA A 137 10.19 21.66 21.19
N LEU A 138 10.68 20.84 22.12
CA LEU A 138 10.69 21.15 23.56
C LEU A 138 11.61 22.34 23.88
N ALA A 139 12.70 22.52 23.12
CA ALA A 139 13.57 23.70 23.21
C ALA A 139 12.98 24.97 22.56
N GLY A 140 11.75 24.89 22.03
CA GLY A 140 11.06 26.02 21.37
C GLY A 140 11.45 26.22 19.91
N ASP A 141 12.09 25.24 19.26
CA ASP A 141 12.44 25.32 17.84
C ASP A 141 11.24 24.95 16.95
N GLU A 142 10.81 25.91 16.12
CA GLU A 142 9.71 25.70 15.17
C GLU A 142 9.96 24.59 14.14
N PHE A 143 11.22 24.31 13.76
CA PHE A 143 11.54 23.20 12.87
C PHE A 143 11.27 21.86 13.53
N GLY A 144 11.56 21.74 14.83
CA GLY A 144 11.19 20.56 15.62
C GLY A 144 9.68 20.35 15.61
N ILE A 145 8.91 21.42 15.86
CA ILE A 145 7.44 21.39 15.86
C ILE A 145 6.88 21.00 14.50
N LYS A 146 7.37 21.62 13.41
CA LYS A 146 6.97 21.27 12.05
C LYS A 146 7.31 19.81 11.74
N GLY A 147 8.47 19.34 12.19
CA GLY A 147 8.93 17.96 12.01
C GLY A 147 8.00 16.93 12.66
N ILE A 148 7.70 17.07 13.95
CA ILE A 148 6.83 16.12 14.67
C ILE A 148 5.40 16.10 14.11
N MET A 149 4.88 17.24 13.63
CA MET A 149 3.51 17.33 13.09
C MET A 149 3.41 16.92 11.62
N ALA A 150 4.48 17.04 10.82
CA ALA A 150 4.45 16.79 9.39
C ALA A 150 3.97 15.38 9.05
N GLY A 151 4.56 14.35 9.66
CA GLY A 151 4.16 12.96 9.38
C GLY A 151 2.69 12.68 9.70
N LEU A 152 2.17 13.25 10.79
CA LEU A 152 0.76 13.10 11.17
C LEU A 152 -0.17 13.78 10.17
N ARG A 153 0.14 15.03 9.81
CA ARG A 153 -0.63 15.80 8.81
C ARG A 153 -0.62 15.13 7.44
N GLU A 154 0.53 14.63 7.00
CA GLU A 154 0.68 13.93 5.72
C GLU A 154 -0.06 12.60 5.71
N THR A 155 -0.13 11.90 6.85
CA THR A 155 -0.94 10.69 7.00
C THR A 155 -2.43 10.99 6.90
N VAL A 156 -2.92 12.04 7.56
CA VAL A 156 -4.31 12.52 7.39
C VAL A 156 -4.57 12.88 5.93
N ALA A 157 -3.66 13.64 5.30
CA ALA A 157 -3.80 14.08 3.92
C ALA A 157 -3.83 12.90 2.93
N MET A 158 -3.06 11.83 3.19
CA MET A 158 -3.10 10.61 2.39
C MET A 158 -4.49 9.97 2.41
N PHE A 159 -5.11 9.79 3.58
CA PHE A 159 -6.44 9.16 3.64
C PHE A 159 -7.54 10.08 3.10
N ALA A 160 -7.43 11.39 3.32
CA ALA A 160 -8.34 12.35 2.69
C ALA A 160 -8.26 12.27 1.15
N TYR A 161 -7.05 12.14 0.61
CA TYR A 161 -6.83 11.94 -0.82
C TYR A 161 -7.37 10.59 -1.33
N LEU A 162 -7.14 9.49 -0.61
CA LEU A 162 -7.60 8.16 -1.02
C LEU A 162 -9.14 8.03 -0.99
N ASN A 163 -9.80 8.84 -0.17
CA ASN A 163 -11.26 8.91 -0.07
C ASN A 163 -11.89 10.02 -0.93
N ASP A 164 -11.10 10.70 -1.77
CA ASP A 164 -11.62 11.60 -2.79
C ASP A 164 -12.39 10.81 -3.87
N GLU A 165 -13.53 11.34 -4.32
CA GLU A 165 -14.46 10.63 -5.22
C GLU A 165 -13.78 10.18 -6.53
N ASP A 166 -12.95 11.05 -7.12
CA ASP A 166 -12.24 10.75 -8.37
C ASP A 166 -11.17 9.67 -8.16
N VAL A 167 -10.49 9.69 -7.00
CA VAL A 167 -9.49 8.69 -6.65
C VAL A 167 -10.14 7.34 -6.39
N MET A 168 -11.26 7.33 -5.66
CA MET A 168 -12.04 6.11 -5.41
C MET A 168 -12.54 5.48 -6.71
N ALA A 169 -13.15 6.27 -7.60
CA ALA A 169 -13.63 5.77 -8.90
C ALA A 169 -12.49 5.14 -9.73
N ARG A 170 -11.28 5.71 -9.67
CA ARG A 170 -10.10 5.14 -10.34
C ARG A 170 -9.63 3.86 -9.66
N MET A 171 -9.59 3.81 -8.33
CA MET A 171 -9.23 2.60 -7.58
C MET A 171 -10.20 1.45 -7.85
N ASP A 172 -11.51 1.73 -7.91
CA ASP A 172 -12.54 0.75 -8.25
C ASP A 172 -12.34 0.20 -9.67
N ALA A 173 -12.06 1.07 -10.63
CA ALA A 173 -11.79 0.67 -12.00
C ALA A 173 -10.47 -0.12 -12.14
N ILE A 174 -9.43 0.22 -11.37
CA ILE A 174 -8.17 -0.54 -11.31
C ILE A 174 -8.43 -1.93 -10.73
N THR A 175 -9.10 -2.01 -9.58
CA THR A 175 -9.36 -3.25 -8.85
C THR A 175 -10.24 -4.19 -9.67
N SER A 176 -11.30 -3.66 -10.29
CA SER A 176 -12.16 -4.40 -11.20
C SER A 176 -11.39 -4.87 -12.43
N GLY A 177 -10.54 -4.02 -13.01
CA GLY A 177 -9.71 -4.38 -14.17
C GLY A 177 -8.69 -5.49 -13.86
N ILE A 178 -8.07 -5.44 -12.69
CA ILE A 178 -7.18 -6.51 -12.20
C ILE A 178 -7.96 -7.81 -12.07
N TYR A 179 -9.13 -7.79 -11.42
CA TYR A 179 -9.99 -8.97 -11.29
C TYR A 179 -10.33 -9.60 -12.65
N GLN A 180 -10.71 -8.79 -13.65
CA GLN A 180 -11.00 -9.28 -15.00
C GLN A 180 -9.76 -9.88 -15.68
N ASP A 181 -8.58 -9.25 -15.55
CA ASP A 181 -7.35 -9.82 -16.11
C ASP A 181 -6.93 -11.11 -15.40
N LEU A 182 -7.17 -11.25 -14.10
CA LEU A 182 -6.92 -12.50 -13.38
C LEU A 182 -7.86 -13.62 -13.86
N LEU A 183 -9.14 -13.36 -14.09
CA LEU A 183 -10.07 -14.33 -14.69
C LEU A 183 -9.63 -14.74 -16.11
N LEU A 184 -9.15 -13.79 -16.91
CA LEU A 184 -8.59 -14.07 -18.25
C LEU A 184 -7.36 -14.99 -18.14
N ILE A 185 -6.47 -14.72 -17.19
CA ILE A 185 -5.28 -15.56 -16.94
C ILE A 185 -5.70 -16.97 -16.54
N GLU A 186 -6.65 -17.13 -15.61
CA GLU A 186 -7.19 -18.43 -15.19
C GLU A 186 -7.82 -19.21 -16.34
N HIS A 187 -8.51 -18.51 -17.25
CA HIS A 187 -9.12 -19.14 -18.41
C HIS A 187 -8.09 -19.82 -19.32
N HIS A 188 -6.91 -19.20 -19.49
CA HIS A 188 -5.85 -19.70 -20.37
C HIS A 188 -4.79 -20.55 -19.67
N ILE A 189 -4.61 -20.42 -18.35
CA ILE A 189 -3.56 -21.08 -17.58
C ILE A 189 -4.18 -21.83 -16.40
N LYS A 190 -4.43 -23.13 -16.58
CA LYS A 190 -5.13 -23.97 -15.59
C LYS A 190 -4.44 -24.04 -14.22
N SER A 191 -3.12 -24.05 -14.20
CA SER A 191 -2.29 -24.02 -13.00
C SER A 191 -2.41 -22.71 -12.19
N GLY A 192 -2.97 -21.65 -12.79
CA GLY A 192 -3.28 -20.38 -12.14
C GLY A 192 -4.70 -20.29 -11.57
N GLU A 193 -5.49 -21.37 -11.59
CA GLU A 193 -6.85 -21.36 -11.05
C GLU A 193 -6.90 -20.86 -9.59
N GLY A 194 -7.76 -19.87 -9.33
CA GLY A 194 -7.96 -19.26 -8.01
C GLY A 194 -7.26 -17.91 -7.80
N LEU A 195 -6.51 -17.38 -8.77
CA LEU A 195 -5.98 -16.01 -8.76
C LEU A 195 -7.02 -14.94 -8.41
N ALA A 196 -8.17 -14.95 -9.08
CA ALA A 196 -9.22 -13.96 -8.91
C ALA A 196 -9.87 -14.07 -7.51
N ALA A 197 -10.05 -15.31 -7.02
CA ALA A 197 -10.54 -15.57 -5.68
C ALA A 197 -9.53 -15.11 -4.61
N HIS A 198 -8.23 -15.39 -4.80
CA HIS A 198 -7.15 -14.87 -3.96
C HIS A 198 -7.11 -13.35 -3.96
N TRP A 199 -7.33 -12.68 -5.09
CA TRP A 199 -7.35 -11.22 -5.16
C TRP A 199 -8.48 -10.63 -4.30
N ASN A 200 -9.68 -11.22 -4.37
CA ASN A 200 -10.82 -10.81 -3.55
C ASN A 200 -10.62 -11.06 -2.05
N GLU A 201 -9.76 -12.00 -1.67
CA GLU A 201 -9.37 -12.18 -0.27
C GLU A 201 -8.21 -11.24 0.14
N PHE A 202 -7.20 -11.11 -0.72
CA PHE A 202 -5.97 -10.37 -0.45
C PHE A 202 -6.22 -8.87 -0.39
N TYR A 203 -6.88 -8.29 -1.40
CA TYR A 203 -7.00 -6.83 -1.54
C TYR A 203 -7.67 -6.17 -0.33
N PRO A 204 -8.88 -6.55 0.09
CA PRO A 204 -9.53 -5.92 1.25
C PRO A 204 -8.75 -6.18 2.55
N HIS A 205 -8.20 -7.39 2.74
CA HIS A 205 -7.43 -7.71 3.94
C HIS A 205 -6.14 -6.89 4.04
N TYR A 206 -5.41 -6.77 2.93
CA TYR A 206 -4.16 -6.04 2.85
C TYR A 206 -4.36 -4.56 3.16
N PHE A 207 -5.33 -3.92 2.50
CA PHE A 207 -5.56 -2.49 2.68
C PHE A 207 -6.22 -2.16 4.03
N SER A 208 -7.07 -3.04 4.58
CA SER A 208 -7.51 -2.88 5.97
C SER A 208 -6.36 -3.00 6.97
N SER A 209 -5.38 -3.87 6.69
CA SER A 209 -4.14 -3.95 7.47
C SER A 209 -3.32 -2.67 7.37
N VAL A 210 -3.22 -2.04 6.19
CA VAL A 210 -2.56 -0.73 6.01
C VAL A 210 -3.26 0.35 6.83
N SER A 211 -4.60 0.41 6.79
CA SER A 211 -5.38 1.35 7.60
C SER A 211 -5.18 1.15 9.10
N SER A 212 -5.24 -0.10 9.57
CA SER A 212 -4.99 -0.43 10.97
C SER A 212 -3.57 -0.06 11.41
N PHE A 213 -2.57 -0.32 10.57
CA PHE A 213 -1.19 0.09 10.83
C PHE A 213 -1.06 1.60 10.93
N ALA A 214 -1.66 2.36 9.99
CA ALA A 214 -1.63 3.82 9.99
C ALA A 214 -2.29 4.42 11.25
N ARG A 215 -3.47 3.93 11.63
CA ARG A 215 -4.17 4.35 12.85
C ARG A 215 -3.36 4.07 14.10
N THR A 216 -2.75 2.89 14.18
CA THR A 216 -1.88 2.50 15.31
C THR A 216 -0.68 3.44 15.39
N TRP A 217 0.02 3.64 14.27
CA TRP A 217 1.17 4.54 14.20
C TRP A 217 0.80 5.98 14.59
N ALA A 218 -0.31 6.52 14.08
CA ALA A 218 -0.76 7.88 14.41
C ALA A 218 -1.11 8.01 15.89
N THR A 219 -1.85 7.03 16.44
CA THR A 219 -2.22 6.99 17.86
C THR A 219 -1.00 6.95 18.77
N ASP A 220 -0.04 6.06 18.47
CA ASP A 220 1.18 5.92 19.27
C ASP A 220 2.05 7.18 19.19
N THR A 221 2.15 7.78 18.01
CA THR A 221 2.88 9.04 17.79
C THR A 221 2.25 10.19 18.57
N ILE A 222 0.92 10.35 18.52
CA ILE A 222 0.19 11.36 19.29
C ILE A 222 0.38 11.14 20.80
N ARG A 223 0.24 9.90 21.28
CA ARG A 223 0.45 9.59 22.70
C ARG A 223 1.85 9.97 23.15
N ARG A 224 2.86 9.67 22.32
CA ARG A 224 4.26 10.00 22.59
C ARG A 224 4.51 11.52 22.62
N ILE A 225 3.99 12.28 21.66
CA ILE A 225 4.14 13.75 21.68
C ILE A 225 3.43 14.32 22.90
N ARG A 226 2.20 13.87 23.16
CA ARG A 226 1.39 14.31 24.30
C ARG A 226 2.13 14.10 25.63
N SER A 227 2.71 12.92 25.86
CA SER A 227 3.45 12.65 27.10
C SER A 227 4.67 13.55 27.32
N GLU A 228 5.30 14.02 26.25
CA GLU A 228 6.47 14.91 26.35
C GLU A 228 6.04 16.37 26.58
N PHE A 229 4.89 16.79 26.06
CA PHE A 229 4.41 18.17 26.15
C PHE A 229 3.49 18.46 27.35
N GLU A 230 2.75 17.46 27.86
CA GLU A 230 1.81 17.64 28.97
C GLU A 230 2.46 18.23 30.23
N ASP A 231 3.68 17.80 30.55
CA ASP A 231 4.43 18.25 31.72
C ASP A 231 5.54 19.26 31.37
N SER A 232 5.60 19.74 30.12
CA SER A 232 6.61 20.70 29.65
C SER A 232 6.24 22.17 29.94
N ASP A 233 7.26 23.02 30.12
CA ASP A 233 7.11 24.48 30.13
C ASP A 233 7.24 25.10 28.72
N SER A 234 7.04 24.31 27.65
CA SER A 234 7.17 24.81 26.28
C SER A 234 6.09 25.86 25.97
N LEU A 235 6.49 26.99 25.37
CA LEU A 235 5.58 28.04 24.91
C LEU A 235 4.57 27.55 23.85
N TYR A 236 4.84 26.40 23.22
CA TYR A 236 3.99 25.79 22.20
C TYR A 236 3.12 24.64 22.72
N ARG A 237 3.15 24.36 24.03
CA ARG A 237 2.40 23.25 24.65
C ARG A 237 0.93 23.24 24.24
N ASP A 238 0.23 24.34 24.50
CA ASP A 238 -1.23 24.37 24.29
C ASP A 238 -1.61 24.30 22.81
N SER A 239 -0.82 24.90 21.91
CA SER A 239 -1.07 24.84 20.47
C SER A 239 -0.82 23.44 19.92
N ILE A 240 0.25 22.77 20.36
CA ILE A 240 0.55 21.39 19.98
C ILE A 240 -0.53 20.45 20.50
N LEU A 241 -0.87 20.51 21.80
CA LEU A 241 -1.88 19.63 22.39
C LEU A 241 -3.26 19.79 21.72
N LYS A 242 -3.63 21.03 21.36
CA LYS A 242 -4.85 21.31 20.60
C LYS A 242 -4.81 20.65 19.22
N GLU A 243 -3.72 20.82 18.48
CA GLU A 243 -3.62 20.25 17.14
C GLU A 243 -3.56 18.71 17.16
N LEU A 244 -2.89 18.11 18.16
CA LEU A 244 -2.91 16.66 18.35
C LEU A 244 -4.34 16.13 18.54
N LEU A 245 -5.18 16.84 19.31
CA LEU A 245 -6.59 16.48 19.47
C LEU A 245 -7.36 16.58 18.14
N GLU A 246 -7.11 17.62 17.34
CA GLU A 246 -7.72 17.76 16.01
C GLU A 246 -7.33 16.62 15.05
N ILE A 247 -6.08 16.15 15.11
CA ILE A 247 -5.60 15.01 14.31
C ILE A 247 -6.17 13.69 14.86
N GLU A 248 -6.18 13.51 16.19
CA GLU A 248 -6.71 12.31 16.86
C GLU A 248 -8.17 12.07 16.47
N ASN A 249 -8.97 13.13 16.38
CA ASN A 249 -10.37 13.06 15.94
C ASN A 249 -10.53 12.56 14.48
N LYS A 250 -9.49 12.60 13.66
CA LYS A 250 -9.49 12.11 12.26
C LYS A 250 -8.99 10.68 12.13
N ILE A 251 -8.42 10.08 13.19
CA ILE A 251 -7.91 8.70 13.15
C ILE A 251 -8.99 7.69 12.77
N PRO A 252 -10.25 7.77 13.24
CA PRO A 252 -11.30 6.84 12.83
C PRO A 252 -11.55 6.83 11.31
N ASP A 253 -11.34 7.96 10.64
CA ASP A 253 -11.54 8.14 9.20
C ASP A 253 -10.31 7.72 8.35
N MET A 254 -9.20 7.34 8.98
CA MET A 254 -8.02 6.78 8.31
C MET A 254 -8.27 5.33 7.90
N ARG A 255 -9.20 5.14 6.97
CA ARG A 255 -9.63 3.87 6.39
C ARG A 255 -9.92 4.04 4.91
N TYR A 256 -9.79 2.96 4.13
CA TYR A 256 -10.23 2.97 2.75
C TYR A 256 -11.76 2.89 2.71
N ALA A 257 -12.40 3.61 1.78
CA ALA A 257 -13.86 3.69 1.68
C ALA A 257 -14.58 2.34 1.51
N PHE A 258 -13.93 1.30 0.98
CA PHE A 258 -14.54 -0.03 0.88
C PHE A 258 -14.66 -0.74 2.24
N GLU A 259 -13.91 -0.31 3.26
CA GLU A 259 -13.96 -0.91 4.61
C GLU A 259 -15.32 -0.68 5.28
N ASP A 260 -16.07 0.34 4.86
CA ASP A 260 -17.39 0.69 5.41
C ASP A 260 -18.54 -0.14 4.84
N LYS A 261 -18.27 -0.94 3.80
CA LYS A 261 -19.30 -1.68 3.05
C LYS A 261 -19.44 -3.15 3.49
N ASN A 262 -18.71 -3.58 4.52
CA ASN A 262 -18.71 -4.96 5.06
C ASN A 262 -19.31 -5.00 6.46
#